data_AF-A0A950UGK7-F1
#
_entry.id   AF-A0A950UGK7-F1
#
_cell.length_a   1.000
_cell.length_b   1.000
_cell.length_c   1.000
_cell.angle_alpha   90.00
_cell.angle_beta   90.00
_cell.angle_gamma   90.00
#
_symmetry.space_group_name_H-M   'P 1'
#
loop_
_entity.id
_entity.type
_entity.pdbx_description
1 polymer ?
#
loop_
_entity_poly.entity_id
_entity_poly.type
_entity_poly.pdbx_seq_one_letter_code
_entity_poly.pdbx_strand_id
1 'polypeptide(L)'
;MPVAPTRNQQVDGAKAQVRACLFLGLAVSAAICQHSGYALTAAEARLLGLAPGAPAFLVERPRFDEAERPVQAADLVFPADRWRIAF
;
A
#
# COMPACT_ATOMS: atom_id res chain seq x y z
N MET A 1 10.46 -11.29 -18.08
CA MET A 1 9.12 -11.29 -17.47
C MET A 1 9.26 -10.85 -16.02
N PRO A 2 8.77 -9.67 -15.60
CA PRO A 2 8.77 -9.33 -14.18
C PRO A 2 7.68 -10.16 -13.49
N VAL A 3 8.05 -10.88 -12.43
CA VAL A 3 7.08 -11.63 -11.62
C VAL A 3 6.34 -10.63 -10.75
N ALA A 4 5.02 -10.60 -10.80
CA ALA A 4 4.23 -9.75 -9.91
C ALA A 4 4.54 -10.16 -8.46
N PRO A 5 4.76 -9.20 -7.54
CA PRO A 5 5.07 -9.53 -6.16
C PRO A 5 3.95 -10.38 -5.58
N THR A 6 4.32 -11.50 -4.98
CA THR A 6 3.36 -12.39 -4.34
C THR A 6 2.72 -11.69 -3.14
N ARG A 7 1.54 -12.15 -2.70
CA ARG A 7 0.83 -11.64 -1.52
C ARG A 7 1.77 -11.50 -0.30
N ASN A 8 2.74 -12.40 -0.13
CA ASN A 8 3.73 -12.33 0.94
C ASN A 8 4.71 -11.16 0.78
N GLN A 9 5.24 -10.91 -0.42
CA GLN A 9 6.23 -9.84 -0.64
C GLN A 9 5.68 -8.43 -0.36
N GLN A 10 4.42 -8.17 -0.72
CA GLN A 10 3.76 -6.88 -0.43
C GLN A 10 3.54 -6.70 1.09
N VAL A 11 3.12 -7.77 1.78
CA VAL A 11 2.92 -7.77 3.23
C VAL A 11 4.24 -7.60 3.97
N ASP A 12 5.30 -8.26 3.51
CA ASP A 12 6.64 -8.16 4.07
C ASP A 12 7.23 -6.75 3.89
N GLY A 13 7.01 -6.13 2.72
CA GLY A 13 7.37 -4.73 2.48
C GLY A 13 6.65 -3.74 3.40
N ALA A 14 5.33 -3.91 3.58
CA ALA A 14 4.55 -3.07 4.49
C ALA A 14 5.00 -3.23 5.96
N LYS A 15 5.33 -4.46 6.39
CA LYS A 15 5.88 -4.75 7.72
C LYS A 15 7.29 -4.18 7.89
N ALA A 16 8.13 -4.25 6.86
CA ALA A 16 9.47 -3.69 6.86
C ALA A 16 9.43 -2.16 7.03
N GLN A 17 8.49 -1.49 6.37
CA GLN A 17 8.28 -0.05 6.53
C GLN A 17 7.85 0.36 7.95
N VAL A 18 6.94 -0.38 8.60
CA VAL A 18 6.58 -0.13 10.02
C VAL A 18 7.80 -0.34 10.92
N ARG A 19 8.54 -1.42 10.69
CA ARG A 19 9.75 -1.72 11.45
C ARG A 19 10.83 -0.66 11.28
N ALA A 20 10.97 -0.08 10.08
CA ALA A 20 11.90 1.02 9.84
C ALA A 20 11.50 2.28 10.64
N CYS A 21 10.22 2.65 10.67
CA CYS A 21 9.75 3.76 11.51
C CYS A 21 10.03 3.49 13.00
N LEU A 22 9.71 2.29 13.48
CA LEU A 22 9.98 1.90 14.87
C LEU A 22 11.48 1.89 15.21
N PHE A 23 12.32 1.42 14.27
CA PHE A 23 13.78 1.42 14.42
C PHE A 23 14.36 2.84 14.48
N LEU A 24 13.74 3.80 13.78
CA LEU A 24 14.08 5.22 13.84
C LEU A 24 13.50 5.93 15.09
N GLY A 25 12.86 5.19 16.00
CA GLY A 25 12.26 5.75 17.21
C GLY A 25 10.93 6.48 16.98
N LEU A 26 10.32 6.32 15.80
CA LEU A 26 9.01 6.88 15.48
C LEU A 26 7.95 5.86 15.93
N ALA A 27 7.38 6.07 17.11
CA ALA A 27 6.20 5.33 17.55
C ALA A 27 5.06 5.59 16.55
N VAL A 28 4.38 4.55 16.07
CA VAL A 28 3.22 4.68 15.18
C VAL A 28 1.98 4.48 16.03
N SER A 29 1.21 5.54 16.28
CA SER A 29 0.03 5.50 17.15
C SER A 29 -1.27 5.28 16.38
N ALA A 30 -1.35 5.79 15.15
CA ALA A 30 -2.56 5.77 14.33
C ALA A 30 -2.26 5.69 12.83
N ALA A 31 -3.21 5.17 12.07
CA ALA A 31 -3.22 5.20 10.62
C ALA A 31 -4.61 5.62 10.14
N ILE A 32 -4.67 6.62 9.26
CA ILE A 32 -5.88 6.94 8.51
C ILE A 32 -5.75 6.24 7.16
N CYS A 33 -6.77 5.50 6.75
CA CYS A 33 -6.79 4.82 5.45
C CYS A 33 -7.99 5.31 4.67
N GLN A 34 -7.75 6.05 3.58
CA GLN A 34 -8.78 6.34 2.60
C GLN A 34 -8.66 5.33 1.46
N HIS A 35 -9.78 4.81 0.98
CA HIS A 35 -9.80 3.84 -0.12
C HIS A 35 -10.78 4.25 -1.21
N SER A 36 -10.36 4.13 -2.46
CA SER A 36 -11.17 4.45 -3.64
C SER A 36 -11.01 3.40 -4.73
N GLY A 37 -11.99 3.32 -5.62
CA GLY A 37 -11.86 2.56 -6.86
C GLY A 37 -10.86 3.25 -7.80
N TYR A 38 -10.02 2.46 -8.44
CA TYR A 38 -8.92 2.95 -9.27
C TYR A 38 -8.78 2.11 -10.55
N ALA A 39 -8.42 2.75 -11.65
CA ALA A 39 -8.09 2.06 -12.90
C ALA A 39 -6.58 2.14 -13.11
N LEU A 40 -5.92 0.99 -13.25
CA LEU A 40 -4.47 0.93 -13.38
C LEU A 40 -3.97 1.73 -14.59
N THR A 41 -2.92 2.52 -14.39
CA THR A 41 -2.13 3.05 -15.51
C THR A 41 -1.43 1.91 -16.26
N ALA A 42 -0.97 2.18 -17.48
CA ALA A 42 -0.21 1.19 -18.25
C ALA A 42 1.10 0.76 -17.54
N ALA A 43 1.74 1.67 -16.82
CA ALA A 43 2.98 1.38 -16.09
C ALA A 43 2.71 0.45 -14.89
N GLU A 44 1.69 0.74 -14.09
CA GLU A 44 1.32 -0.09 -12.94
C GLU A 44 0.80 -1.46 -13.39
N ALA A 45 -0.04 -1.49 -14.42
CA ALA A 45 -0.53 -2.74 -15.00
C ALA A 45 0.62 -3.64 -15.47
N ARG A 46 1.65 -3.05 -16.10
CA ARG A 46 2.86 -3.79 -16.49
C ARG A 46 3.63 -4.33 -15.29
N LEU A 47 3.79 -3.54 -14.22
CA LEU A 47 4.46 -3.99 -12.99
C LEU A 47 3.69 -5.11 -12.27
N LEU A 48 2.36 -5.07 -12.36
CA LEU A 48 1.46 -6.01 -11.68
C LEU A 48 1.08 -7.22 -12.54
N GLY A 49 1.49 -7.25 -13.82
CA GLY A 49 1.17 -8.31 -14.77
C GLY A 49 -0.31 -8.36 -15.15
N LEU A 50 -0.93 -7.19 -15.34
CA LEU A 50 -2.35 -7.01 -15.65
C LEU A 50 -2.54 -6.16 -16.91
N ALA A 51 -3.78 -6.05 -17.38
CA ALA A 51 -4.14 -5.15 -18.48
C ALA A 51 -4.21 -3.69 -18.00
N PRO A 52 -3.79 -2.71 -18.83
CA PRO A 52 -4.06 -1.29 -18.55
C PRO A 52 -5.56 -1.04 -18.34
N GLY A 53 -5.89 -0.20 -17.36
CA GLY A 53 -7.26 0.08 -16.96
C GLY A 53 -7.93 -1.01 -16.12
N ALA A 54 -7.23 -2.11 -15.79
CA ALA A 54 -7.79 -3.13 -14.91
C ALA A 54 -8.22 -2.52 -13.56
N PRO A 55 -9.35 -2.96 -12.98
CA PRO A 55 -9.82 -2.44 -11.71
C PRO A 55 -8.87 -2.74 -10.55
N ALA A 56 -8.66 -1.74 -9.71
CA ALA A 56 -7.85 -1.79 -8.51
C ALA A 56 -8.49 -0.94 -7.41
N PHE A 57 -7.94 -1.05 -6.21
CA PHE A 57 -8.20 -0.16 -5.10
C PHE A 57 -6.96 0.70 -4.87
N LEU A 58 -7.15 2.01 -4.78
CA LEU A 58 -6.13 2.92 -4.27
C LEU A 58 -6.38 3.09 -2.77
N VAL A 59 -5.34 2.89 -1.98
CA VAL A 59 -5.35 3.12 -0.53
C VAL A 59 -4.28 4.14 -0.19
N GLU A 60 -4.73 5.30 0.27
CA GLU A 60 -3.88 6.38 0.76
C GLU A 60 -3.77 6.23 2.27
N ARG A 61 -2.55 6.04 2.78
CA ARG A 61 -2.31 5.77 4.20
C ARG A 61 -1.21 6.64 4.79
N PRO A 62 -1.56 7.78 5.40
CA PRO A 62 -0.71 8.43 6.38
C PRO A 62 -0.71 7.67 7.72
N ARG A 63 0.46 7.59 8.35
CA ARG A 63 0.67 7.11 9.71
C ARG A 63 1.22 8.23 10.57
N PHE A 64 0.80 8.27 11.82
CA PHE A 64 1.12 9.34 12.75
C PHE A 64 1.82 8.80 13.99
N ASP A 65 2.63 9.64 14.62
CA ASP A 65 3.17 9.37 15.96
C ASP A 65 2.21 9.75 17.08
N GLU A 66 2.64 9.59 18.33
CA GLU A 66 1.84 9.94 19.52
C GLU A 66 1.58 11.45 19.62
N ALA A 67 2.36 12.28 18.95
CA ALA A 67 2.17 13.73 18.87
C ALA A 67 1.37 14.15 17.61
N GLU A 68 0.68 13.19 16.97
CA GLU A 68 -0.11 13.39 15.75
C GLU A 68 0.68 13.94 14.55
N ARG A 69 2.00 13.74 14.52
CA ARG A 69 2.84 14.16 13.39
C ARG A 69 2.88 13.05 12.34
N PRO A 70 2.74 13.35 11.04
CA PRO A 70 2.83 12.34 10.00
C PRO A 70 4.27 11.81 9.91
N VAL A 71 4.44 10.51 10.15
CA VAL A 71 5.75 9.82 10.13
C VAL A 71 5.93 8.95 8.89
N GLN A 72 4.85 8.67 8.18
CA GLN A 72 4.87 7.97 6.90
C GLN A 72 3.62 8.34 6.10
N ALA A 73 3.77 8.48 4.80
CA ALA A 73 2.67 8.40 3.85
C ALA A 73 2.97 7.31 2.82
N ALA A 74 1.95 6.58 2.40
CA ALA A 74 2.06 5.59 1.34
C ALA A 74 0.77 5.55 0.52
N ASP A 75 0.94 5.55 -0.80
CA ASP A 75 -0.12 5.30 -1.75
C ASP A 75 0.04 3.87 -2.26
N LEU A 76 -0.99 3.06 -2.07
CA LEU A 76 -0.95 1.63 -2.32
C LEU A 76 -2.02 1.24 -3.33
N VAL A 77 -1.59 0.60 -4.41
CA VAL A 77 -2.49 0.10 -5.45
C VAL A 77 -2.64 -1.41 -5.31
N PHE A 78 -3.89 -1.86 -5.11
CA PHE A 78 -4.24 -3.27 -4.93
C PHE A 78 -5.15 -3.75 -6.06
N PRO A 79 -4.72 -4.69 -6.93
CA PRO A 79 -5.60 -5.25 -7.94
C PRO A 79 -6.88 -5.87 -7.37
N ALA A 80 -8.04 -5.47 -7.90
CA ALA A 80 -9.33 -5.88 -7.35
C ALA A 80 -9.65 -7.36 -7.59
N ASP A 81 -9.00 -7.99 -8.58
CA ASP A 81 -9.10 -9.43 -8.86
C ASP A 81 -8.34 -10.29 -7.83
N ARG A 82 -7.41 -9.70 -7.07
CA ARG A 82 -6.54 -10.38 -6.10
C ARG A 82 -6.84 -10.05 -4.65
N TRP A 83 -7.49 -8.91 -4.39
CA TRP A 83 -7.65 -8.38 -3.04
C TRP A 83 -9.10 -8.06 -2.70
N ARG A 84 -9.44 -8.31 -1.44
CA ARG A 84 -10.66 -7.82 -0.79
C ARG A 84 -10.26 -6.88 0.34
N ILE A 85 -10.87 -5.72 0.40
CA ILE A 85 -10.75 -4.79 1.52
C ILE A 85 -11.90 -5.09 2.49
N ALA A 86 -11.58 -5.32 3.76
CA ALA A 86 -12.53 -5.46 4.85
C ALA A 86 -12.44 -4.23 5.75
N PHE A 87 -13.58 -3.79 6.28
CA PHE A 87 -13.74 -2.59 7.11
C PHE A 87 -13.97 -3.00 8.56
#